data_AF-A0A834E4R0-F1
#
_entry.id   AF-A0A834E4R0-F1
#
_cell.length_a   1.000
_cell.length_b   1.000
_cell.length_c   1.000
_cell.angle_alpha   90.00
_cell.angle_beta   90.00
_cell.angle_gamma   90.00
#
_symmetry.space_group_name_H-M   'P 1'
#
loop_
_entity.id
_entity.type
_entity.pdbx_description
1 polymer ?
#
loop_
_entity_poly.entity_id
_entity_poly.type
_entity_poly.pdbx_seq_one_letter_code
_entity_poly.pdbx_strand_id
1 'polypeptide(L)'
;MLKEKLAELRKLCQGLFFRVEERKKWPERLSALDNLLNHSSMFLKGARLIPEMDQIFTEVEMTTLEKVINETWAWKNATIAEQAKLPTTEKPVLLSKDIEAKMMALDREVQYLLNKAKFTKPRPRPKDKNETRAEPPLNVSASDQGEKVIRPPGQTEDAKPISEPEKETQSGPADAEPLELEGPGTGPEQKEQPTGQKQTLKNDEL
;
A
#
# COMPACT_ATOMS: atom_id res chain seq x y z
N MET A 1 -29.03 -26.79 -25.31
CA MET A 1 -30.21 -26.08 -24.73
C MET A 1 -30.10 -25.71 -23.25
N LEU A 2 -30.12 -26.64 -22.28
CA LEU A 2 -30.23 -26.29 -20.85
C LEU A 2 -29.05 -25.45 -20.33
N LYS A 3 -27.82 -25.77 -20.75
CA LYS A 3 -26.62 -25.00 -20.38
C LYS A 3 -26.67 -23.56 -20.92
N GLU A 4 -27.12 -23.36 -22.16
CA GLU A 4 -27.30 -22.00 -22.73
C GLU A 4 -28.38 -21.22 -22.00
N LYS A 5 -29.55 -21.82 -21.68
CA LYS A 5 -30.62 -21.14 -20.94
C LYS A 5 -30.19 -20.73 -19.53
N LEU A 6 -29.35 -21.53 -18.87
CA LEU A 6 -28.72 -21.17 -17.61
C LEU A 6 -27.71 -20.01 -17.77
N ALA A 7 -26.94 -19.98 -18.86
CA ALA A 7 -26.04 -18.86 -19.18
C ALA A 7 -26.78 -17.56 -19.53
N GLU A 8 -27.88 -17.62 -20.29
CA GLU A 8 -28.78 -16.51 -20.55
C GLU A 8 -29.34 -15.92 -19.24
N LEU A 9 -29.85 -16.78 -18.35
CA LEU A 9 -30.37 -16.36 -17.05
C LEU A 9 -29.28 -15.73 -16.17
N ARG A 10 -28.07 -16.31 -16.13
CA ARG A 10 -26.93 -15.69 -15.42
C ARG A 10 -26.59 -14.31 -16.00
N LYS A 11 -26.60 -14.15 -17.33
CA LYS A 11 -26.33 -12.88 -18.01
C LYS A 11 -27.36 -11.81 -17.66
N LEU A 12 -28.65 -12.17 -17.57
CA LEU A 12 -29.71 -11.27 -17.10
C LEU A 12 -29.53 -10.88 -15.62
N CYS A 13 -29.15 -11.85 -14.77
CA CYS A 13 -28.90 -11.63 -13.35
C CYS A 13 -27.55 -10.95 -13.02
N GLN A 14 -26.67 -10.72 -14.01
CA GLN A 14 -25.30 -10.24 -13.79
C GLN A 14 -25.24 -8.93 -12.98
N GLY A 15 -26.17 -8.00 -13.23
CA GLY A 15 -26.26 -6.75 -12.47
C GLY A 15 -26.66 -6.94 -11.00
N LEU A 16 -27.41 -8.00 -10.68
CA LEU A 16 -27.73 -8.35 -9.29
C LEU A 16 -26.51 -8.96 -8.58
N PHE A 17 -25.82 -9.90 -9.22
CA PHE A 17 -24.62 -10.51 -8.65
C PHE A 17 -23.53 -9.46 -8.40
N PHE A 18 -23.32 -8.54 -9.34
CA PHE A 18 -22.40 -7.40 -9.18
C PHE A 18 -22.74 -6.57 -7.93
N ARG A 19 -23.99 -6.12 -7.76
CA ARG A 19 -24.42 -5.35 -6.58
C ARG A 19 -24.19 -6.11 -5.27
N VAL A 20 -24.47 -7.41 -5.23
CA VAL A 20 -24.29 -8.25 -4.04
C VAL A 20 -22.80 -8.44 -3.70
N GLU A 21 -21.96 -8.69 -4.70
CA GLU A 21 -20.51 -8.82 -4.51
C GLU A 21 -19.87 -7.52 -4.02
N GLU A 22 -20.22 -6.38 -4.62
CA GLU A 22 -19.77 -5.06 -4.17
C GLU A 22 -20.13 -4.83 -2.70
N ARG A 23 -21.40 -5.00 -2.34
CA ARG A 23 -21.88 -4.85 -0.95
C ARG A 23 -21.21 -5.81 0.04
N LYS A 24 -20.77 -7.00 -0.41
CA LYS A 24 -19.98 -7.95 0.41
C LYS A 24 -18.54 -7.49 0.62
N LYS A 25 -17.92 -6.83 -0.38
CA LYS A 25 -16.52 -6.35 -0.35
C LYS A 25 -16.33 -5.02 0.42
N TRP A 26 -17.37 -4.19 0.51
CA TRP A 26 -17.24 -2.85 1.13
C TRP A 26 -16.79 -2.82 2.60
N PRO A 27 -17.28 -3.66 3.53
CA PRO A 27 -16.92 -3.52 4.95
C PRO A 27 -15.41 -3.71 5.19
N GLU A 28 -14.82 -4.69 4.50
CA GLU A 28 -13.38 -4.95 4.50
C GLU A 28 -12.59 -3.79 3.87
N ARG A 29 -12.99 -3.33 2.68
CA ARG A 29 -12.29 -2.28 1.94
C ARG A 29 -12.38 -0.91 2.61
N LEU A 30 -13.51 -0.57 3.20
CA LEU A 30 -13.68 0.66 3.98
C LEU A 30 -12.89 0.61 5.29
N SER A 31 -12.87 -0.53 5.98
CA SER A 31 -12.02 -0.74 7.17
C SER A 31 -10.54 -0.60 6.84
N ALA A 32 -10.07 -1.21 5.75
CA ALA A 32 -8.69 -1.09 5.29
C ALA A 32 -8.33 0.35 4.91
N LEU A 33 -9.22 1.08 4.22
CA LEU A 33 -9.05 2.49 3.90
C LEU A 33 -8.99 3.38 5.16
N ASP A 34 -9.87 3.14 6.15
CA ASP A 34 -9.87 3.89 7.41
C ASP A 34 -8.61 3.61 8.24
N ASN A 35 -8.14 2.37 8.30
CA ASN A 35 -6.88 2.04 8.96
C ASN A 35 -5.68 2.72 8.28
N LEU A 36 -5.66 2.77 6.95
CA LEU A 36 -4.63 3.48 6.19
C LEU A 36 -4.68 5.00 6.45
N LEU A 37 -5.87 5.62 6.40
CA LEU A 37 -6.07 7.05 6.72
C LEU A 37 -5.65 7.40 8.16
N ASN A 38 -5.95 6.52 9.12
CA ASN A 38 -5.54 6.68 10.51
C ASN A 38 -4.01 6.60 10.64
N HIS A 39 -3.37 5.56 10.07
CA HIS A 39 -1.92 5.41 10.09
C HIS A 39 -1.20 6.58 9.40
N SER A 40 -1.66 7.01 8.22
CA SER A 40 -1.07 8.14 7.49
C SER A 40 -1.26 9.47 8.23
N SER A 41 -2.40 9.68 8.90
CA SER A 41 -2.63 10.86 9.76
C SER A 41 -1.70 10.87 10.98
N MET A 42 -1.49 9.71 11.63
CA MET A 42 -0.55 9.60 12.75
C MET A 42 0.90 9.79 12.29
N PHE A 43 1.28 9.22 11.14
CA PHE A 43 2.60 9.40 10.54
C PHE A 43 2.88 10.88 10.23
N LEU A 44 1.95 11.58 9.57
CA LEU A 44 2.06 13.02 9.28
C LEU A 44 2.20 13.87 10.55
N LYS A 45 1.44 13.55 11.61
CA LYS A 45 1.55 14.23 12.92
C LYS A 45 2.91 13.98 13.56
N GLY A 46 3.42 12.74 13.53
CA GLY A 46 4.76 12.41 13.99
C GLY A 46 5.84 13.15 13.20
N ALA A 47 5.75 13.16 11.86
CA ALA A 47 6.67 13.85 10.96
C ALA A 47 6.72 15.37 11.15
N ARG A 48 5.65 15.99 11.67
CA ARG A 48 5.59 17.41 12.05
C ARG A 48 6.11 17.73 13.46
N LEU A 49 6.38 16.71 14.28
CA LEU A 49 6.94 16.85 15.64
C LEU A 49 8.45 16.57 15.71
N ILE A 50 9.07 16.23 14.58
CA ILE A 50 10.53 16.07 14.48
C ILE A 50 11.20 17.45 14.53
N PRO A 51 12.25 17.67 15.33
CA PRO A 51 12.99 18.93 15.34
C PRO A 51 13.71 19.19 14.01
N GLU A 52 13.78 20.46 13.58
CA GLU A 52 14.37 20.86 12.28
C GLU A 52 15.78 20.29 12.03
N MET A 53 16.59 20.13 13.09
CA MET A 53 17.94 19.55 12.99
C MET A 53 17.96 18.07 12.56
N ASP A 54 16.93 17.31 12.92
CA ASP A 54 16.73 15.89 12.62
C ASP A 54 15.66 15.68 11.52
N GLN A 55 15.21 16.76 10.85
CA GLN A 55 14.10 16.72 9.89
C GLN A 55 14.46 15.98 8.59
N ILE A 56 13.84 14.82 8.39
CA ILE A 56 14.05 13.94 7.21
C ILE A 56 13.11 14.30 6.05
N PHE A 57 11.95 14.89 6.34
CA PHE A 57 10.89 15.16 5.37
C PHE A 57 10.82 16.66 5.04
N THR A 58 10.63 16.98 3.76
CA THR A 58 10.42 18.35 3.29
C THR A 58 8.96 18.77 3.46
N GLU A 59 8.70 20.08 3.60
CA GLU A 59 7.32 20.57 3.71
C GLU A 59 6.47 20.21 2.47
N VAL A 60 7.09 20.12 1.28
CA VAL A 60 6.41 19.68 0.04
C VAL A 60 5.93 18.23 0.14
N GLU A 61 6.73 17.34 0.71
CA GLU A 61 6.34 15.95 0.96
C GLU A 61 5.23 15.84 2.00
N MET A 62 5.34 16.60 3.10
CA MET A 62 4.36 16.61 4.20
C MET A 62 3.00 17.19 3.76
N THR A 63 3.01 18.31 3.03
CA THR A 63 1.79 18.90 2.44
C THR A 63 1.20 18.07 1.31
N THR A 64 2.02 17.34 0.54
CA THR A 64 1.51 16.37 -0.45
C THR A 64 0.78 15.21 0.23
N LEU A 65 1.37 14.61 1.27
CA LEU A 65 0.69 13.57 2.04
C LEU A 65 -0.60 14.09 2.70
N GLU A 66 -0.56 15.28 3.32
CA GLU A 66 -1.74 15.92 3.91
C GLU A 66 -2.86 16.13 2.89
N LYS A 67 -2.52 16.61 1.69
CA LYS A 67 -3.46 16.78 0.58
C LYS A 67 -4.10 15.45 0.19
N VAL A 68 -3.31 14.39 -0.02
CA VAL A 68 -3.84 13.07 -0.42
C VAL A 68 -4.72 12.45 0.67
N ILE A 69 -4.37 12.62 1.95
CA ILE A 69 -5.23 12.24 3.09
C ILE A 69 -6.56 12.98 3.04
N ASN A 70 -6.54 14.31 2.94
CA ASN A 70 -7.74 15.15 2.96
C ASN A 70 -8.64 14.89 1.74
N GLU A 71 -8.09 14.77 0.53
CA GLU A 71 -8.83 14.41 -0.68
C GLU A 71 -9.47 13.02 -0.58
N THR A 72 -8.77 12.06 0.05
CA THR A 72 -9.26 10.69 0.21
C THR A 72 -10.36 10.60 1.27
N TRP A 73 -10.23 11.32 2.39
CA TRP A 73 -11.25 11.43 3.43
C TRP A 73 -12.51 12.14 2.92
N ALA A 74 -12.34 13.27 2.20
CA ALA A 74 -13.44 14.01 1.59
C ALA A 74 -14.18 13.18 0.53
N TRP A 75 -13.43 12.49 -0.35
CA TRP A 75 -14.00 11.56 -1.33
C TRP A 75 -14.80 10.44 -0.64
N LYS A 76 -14.21 9.75 0.34
CA LYS A 76 -14.87 8.66 1.07
C LYS A 76 -16.21 9.11 1.66
N ASN A 77 -16.22 10.25 2.34
CA ASN A 77 -17.42 10.77 2.99
C ASN A 77 -18.48 11.24 1.97
N ALA A 78 -18.07 11.89 0.88
CA ALA A 78 -18.97 12.29 -0.20
C ALA A 78 -19.62 11.07 -0.87
N THR A 79 -18.81 10.09 -1.28
CA THR A 79 -19.29 8.87 -1.96
C THR A 79 -20.14 7.98 -1.05
N ILE A 80 -19.85 7.88 0.26
CA ILE A 80 -20.74 7.20 1.21
C ILE A 80 -22.07 7.96 1.36
N ALA A 81 -22.04 9.28 1.49
CA ALA A 81 -23.25 10.10 1.63
C ALA A 81 -24.11 10.15 0.34
N GLU A 82 -23.49 9.98 -0.83
CA GLU A 82 -24.18 9.77 -2.11
C GLU A 82 -24.78 8.35 -2.18
N GLN A 83 -23.98 7.34 -1.86
CA GLN A 83 -24.40 5.94 -1.86
C GLN A 83 -25.56 5.66 -0.88
N ALA A 84 -25.66 6.41 0.21
CA ALA A 84 -26.75 6.32 1.18
C ALA A 84 -28.09 6.93 0.68
N LYS A 85 -28.06 7.77 -0.37
CA LYS A 85 -29.27 8.37 -0.99
C LYS A 85 -29.84 7.50 -2.11
N LEU A 86 -29.01 6.67 -2.74
CA LEU A 86 -29.41 5.83 -3.87
C LEU A 86 -30.14 4.55 -3.42
N PRO A 87 -31.18 4.11 -4.14
CA PRO A 87 -31.88 2.88 -3.80
C PRO A 87 -30.99 1.65 -4.04
N THR A 88 -31.10 0.64 -3.18
CA THR A 88 -30.31 -0.62 -3.25
C THR A 88 -30.46 -1.38 -4.58
N THR A 89 -31.48 -1.07 -5.38
CA THR A 89 -31.71 -1.64 -6.72
C THR A 89 -30.81 -1.04 -7.80
N GLU A 90 -30.30 0.18 -7.63
CA GLU A 90 -29.45 0.86 -8.62
C GLU A 90 -27.98 0.39 -8.56
N LYS A 91 -27.19 0.75 -9.58
CA LYS A 91 -25.75 0.48 -9.57
C LYS A 91 -25.10 1.33 -8.48
N PRO A 92 -24.24 0.78 -7.61
CA PRO A 92 -23.53 1.59 -6.63
C PRO A 92 -22.58 2.59 -7.28
N VAL A 93 -22.44 3.73 -6.61
CA VAL A 93 -21.40 4.75 -6.87
C VAL A 93 -20.16 4.45 -6.04
N LEU A 94 -20.30 3.85 -4.85
CA LEU A 94 -19.16 3.32 -4.12
C LEU A 94 -18.68 2.01 -4.77
N LEU A 95 -17.74 2.11 -5.71
CA LEU A 95 -17.14 0.95 -6.37
C LEU A 95 -15.92 0.47 -5.61
N SER A 96 -15.83 -0.85 -5.44
CA SER A 96 -14.75 -1.52 -4.72
C SER A 96 -13.38 -1.25 -5.36
N LYS A 97 -13.32 -1.07 -6.69
CA LYS A 97 -12.11 -0.67 -7.44
C LYS A 97 -11.65 0.75 -7.15
N ASP A 98 -12.58 1.67 -6.91
CA ASP A 98 -12.25 3.08 -6.65
C ASP A 98 -11.69 3.23 -5.22
N ILE A 99 -12.18 2.41 -4.28
CA ILE A 99 -11.56 2.27 -2.94
C ILE A 99 -10.11 1.74 -3.07
N GLU A 100 -9.87 0.69 -3.86
CA GLU A 100 -8.51 0.18 -4.13
C GLU A 100 -7.61 1.25 -4.75
N ALA A 101 -8.09 1.99 -5.75
CA ALA A 101 -7.33 3.06 -6.39
C ALA A 101 -6.93 4.17 -5.41
N LYS A 102 -7.86 4.56 -4.50
CA LYS A 102 -7.60 5.55 -3.45
C LYS A 102 -6.65 5.02 -2.38
N MET A 103 -6.78 3.75 -1.98
CA MET A 103 -5.84 3.09 -1.08
C MET A 103 -4.42 3.05 -1.67
N MET A 104 -4.25 2.56 -2.90
CA MET A 104 -2.93 2.49 -3.56
C MET A 104 -2.28 3.87 -3.73
N ALA A 105 -3.08 4.90 -4.03
CA ALA A 105 -2.56 6.27 -4.14
C ALA A 105 -2.01 6.80 -2.80
N LEU A 106 -2.74 6.60 -1.69
CA LEU A 106 -2.31 7.02 -0.35
C LEU A 106 -1.14 6.16 0.17
N ASP A 107 -1.20 4.85 -0.01
CA ASP A 107 -0.17 3.90 0.42
C ASP A 107 1.18 4.17 -0.26
N ARG A 108 1.18 4.52 -1.56
CA ARG A 108 2.40 4.91 -2.28
C ARG A 108 3.14 6.08 -1.63
N GLU A 109 2.42 7.14 -1.25
CA GLU A 109 3.04 8.32 -0.61
C GLU A 109 3.57 7.98 0.78
N VAL A 110 2.81 7.21 1.57
CA VAL A 110 3.26 6.72 2.89
C VAL A 110 4.50 5.84 2.75
N GLN A 111 4.51 4.89 1.81
CA GLN A 111 5.62 3.96 1.59
C GLN A 111 6.87 4.67 1.04
N TYR A 112 6.71 5.72 0.23
CA TYR A 112 7.81 6.60 -0.19
C TYR A 112 8.48 7.26 1.03
N LEU A 113 7.69 7.88 1.92
CA LEU A 113 8.23 8.55 3.10
C LEU A 113 8.79 7.57 4.14
N LEU A 114 8.17 6.41 4.34
CA LEU A 114 8.74 5.33 5.17
C LEU A 114 10.09 4.84 4.64
N ASN A 115 10.25 4.69 3.31
CA ASN A 115 11.53 4.35 2.73
C ASN A 115 12.56 5.47 2.90
N LYS A 116 12.16 6.73 2.70
CA LYS A 116 13.03 7.89 2.97
C LYS A 116 13.51 7.93 4.43
N ALA A 117 12.62 7.67 5.38
CA ALA A 117 12.95 7.56 6.80
C ALA A 117 13.96 6.45 7.09
N LYS A 118 13.74 5.25 6.52
CA LYS A 118 14.58 4.06 6.76
C LYS A 118 15.99 4.16 6.17
N PHE A 119 16.19 4.92 5.09
CA PHE A 119 17.48 5.02 4.40
C PHE A 119 18.21 6.36 4.59
N THR A 120 17.58 7.36 5.23
CA THR A 120 18.26 8.62 5.56
C THR A 120 19.25 8.40 6.70
N LYS A 121 20.52 8.76 6.46
CA LYS A 121 21.58 8.68 7.48
C LYS A 121 21.38 9.81 8.50
N PRO A 122 21.47 9.54 9.83
CA PRO A 122 21.38 10.59 10.84
C PRO A 122 22.37 11.73 10.58
N ARG A 123 21.88 12.97 10.67
CA ARG A 123 22.72 14.16 10.49
C ARG A 123 23.77 14.20 11.60
N PRO A 124 25.06 14.42 11.30
CA PRO A 124 26.06 14.63 12.34
C PRO A 124 25.66 15.85 13.19
N ARG A 125 25.40 15.66 14.48
CA ARG A 125 25.15 16.77 15.40
C ARG A 125 26.35 17.72 15.38
N PRO A 126 26.13 19.06 15.40
CA PRO A 126 27.22 19.99 15.65
C PRO A 126 27.94 19.58 16.93
N LYS A 127 29.28 19.49 16.89
CA LYS A 127 30.05 19.24 18.11
C LYS A 127 29.92 20.47 19.00
N ASP A 128 29.36 20.30 20.19
CA ASP A 128 29.50 21.27 21.26
C ASP A 128 30.99 21.55 21.48
N LYS A 129 31.38 22.83 21.48
CA LYS A 129 32.77 23.26 21.66
C LYS A 129 33.17 23.18 23.13
N ASN A 130 33.15 21.98 23.70
CA ASN A 130 33.71 21.73 25.02
C ASN A 130 35.14 21.20 24.86
N GLU A 131 36.12 22.04 25.16
CA GLU A 131 37.54 21.71 25.00
C GLU A 131 38.02 20.78 26.11
N THR A 132 38.23 19.50 25.80
CA THR A 132 39.03 18.61 26.63
C THR A 132 40.27 18.15 25.86
N ARG A 133 41.32 18.99 25.98
CA ARG A 133 42.75 18.64 26.08
C ARG A 133 43.18 17.28 25.53
N ALA A 134 44.01 17.30 24.50
CA ALA A 134 44.68 16.11 23.97
C ALA A 134 45.76 15.56 24.92
N GLU A 135 45.96 14.24 24.91
CA GLU A 135 47.19 13.56 25.29
C GLU A 135 47.55 12.50 24.21
N PRO A 136 48.84 12.16 24.00
CA PRO A 136 49.31 11.58 22.73
C PRO A 136 49.33 10.03 22.70
N PRO A 137 49.26 9.42 21.50
CA PRO A 137 49.53 7.98 21.34
C PRO A 137 51.04 7.69 21.44
N LEU A 138 51.40 6.70 22.25
CA LEU A 138 52.77 6.19 22.38
C LEU A 138 52.97 4.90 21.59
N ASN A 139 54.04 4.87 20.79
CA ASN A 139 54.74 3.73 20.21
C ASN A 139 53.92 2.82 19.24
N VAL A 140 54.21 2.81 17.94
CA VAL A 140 55.43 2.28 17.27
C VAL A 140 55.53 0.75 17.35
N SER A 141 55.23 0.12 16.21
CA SER A 141 55.91 -1.05 15.67
C SER A 141 55.99 -0.87 14.15
N ALA A 142 57.13 -1.18 13.54
CA ALA A 142 57.44 -0.79 12.17
C ALA A 142 57.13 -1.88 11.13
N SER A 143 56.81 -1.46 9.91
CA SER A 143 57.34 -2.09 8.71
C SER A 143 57.78 -0.98 7.75
N ASP A 144 58.93 -1.18 7.12
CA ASP A 144 59.63 -0.21 6.27
C ASP A 144 59.39 -0.49 4.76
N GLN A 145 59.93 0.39 3.92
CA GLN A 145 60.17 0.25 2.47
C GLN A 145 59.00 0.59 1.52
N GLY A 146 59.24 1.59 0.66
CA GLY A 146 58.26 2.16 -0.28
C GLY A 146 58.70 3.51 -0.86
N GLU A 147 59.90 3.57 -1.45
CA GLU A 147 60.57 4.83 -1.84
C GLU A 147 59.95 5.51 -3.10
N LYS A 148 59.40 6.75 -2.95
CA LYS A 148 59.58 7.95 -3.85
C LYS A 148 59.07 7.83 -5.32
N VAL A 149 58.36 8.79 -5.92
CA VAL A 149 58.91 9.90 -6.74
C VAL A 149 57.75 10.64 -7.49
N ILE A 150 57.64 11.98 -7.34
CA ILE A 150 57.13 13.02 -8.30
C ILE A 150 55.65 12.96 -8.85
N ARG A 151 55.18 14.09 -9.41
CA ARG A 151 53.84 14.45 -9.96
C ARG A 151 54.02 15.56 -11.06
N PRO A 152 52.93 16.18 -11.61
CA PRO A 152 52.14 15.95 -12.85
C PRO A 152 52.79 16.65 -14.12
N PRO A 153 52.15 17.24 -15.17
CA PRO A 153 50.74 17.28 -15.69
C PRO A 153 50.55 17.17 -17.26
N GLY A 154 49.30 17.33 -17.76
CA GLY A 154 48.89 17.54 -19.19
C GLY A 154 47.79 16.55 -19.66
N GLN A 155 46.55 16.93 -20.06
CA GLN A 155 46.05 17.66 -21.27
C GLN A 155 46.17 16.82 -22.58
N THR A 156 45.19 16.75 -23.49
CA THR A 156 44.13 17.72 -23.93
C THR A 156 42.71 17.11 -24.15
N GLU A 157 41.77 17.91 -24.66
CA GLU A 157 40.43 17.55 -25.16
C GLU A 157 40.45 16.58 -26.38
N ASP A 158 39.34 15.98 -26.88
CA ASP A 158 37.88 16.14 -26.63
C ASP A 158 37.17 14.73 -26.68
N ALA A 159 35.88 14.42 -27.00
CA ALA A 159 34.75 15.13 -27.60
C ALA A 159 33.34 14.55 -27.25
N LYS A 160 32.30 15.24 -27.77
CA LYS A 160 30.87 14.84 -27.87
C LYS A 160 30.43 15.02 -29.35
N PRO A 161 29.40 14.33 -29.91
CA PRO A 161 28.06 14.25 -29.30
C PRO A 161 27.14 13.02 -29.58
N ILE A 162 26.08 12.93 -28.76
CA ILE A 162 24.66 12.61 -29.07
C ILE A 162 24.34 11.67 -30.26
N SER A 163 23.62 10.57 -29.99
CA SER A 163 22.31 10.24 -30.63
C SER A 163 21.56 9.09 -29.93
N GLU A 164 20.24 9.23 -29.86
CA GLU A 164 19.17 8.27 -29.52
C GLU A 164 18.16 8.36 -30.72
N PRO A 165 17.13 7.49 -30.90
CA PRO A 165 16.68 6.34 -30.11
C PRO A 165 16.29 5.13 -31.00
N GLU A 166 15.19 4.44 -30.64
CA GLU A 166 14.47 3.34 -31.31
C GLU A 166 15.11 1.93 -31.23
N LYS A 167 14.48 0.86 -30.72
CA LYS A 167 13.08 0.37 -30.58
C LYS A 167 12.57 -0.40 -31.81
N GLU A 168 12.57 -1.72 -31.70
CA GLU A 168 11.58 -2.55 -32.43
C GLU A 168 11.09 -3.74 -31.57
N THR A 169 9.97 -4.33 -31.96
CA THR A 169 9.25 -5.37 -31.22
C THR A 169 8.49 -6.23 -32.22
N GLN A 170 8.76 -7.54 -32.28
CA GLN A 170 7.87 -8.48 -32.97
C GLN A 170 8.17 -9.95 -32.59
N SER A 171 7.21 -10.61 -31.95
CA SER A 171 6.91 -12.04 -32.17
C SER A 171 5.55 -12.43 -31.58
N GLY A 172 4.81 -13.20 -32.37
CA GLY A 172 3.55 -13.90 -32.10
C GLY A 172 3.20 -14.69 -33.38
N PRO A 173 2.04 -15.37 -33.50
CA PRO A 173 0.94 -15.49 -32.54
C PRO A 173 0.60 -16.99 -32.26
N ALA A 174 -0.69 -17.32 -32.13
CA ALA A 174 -1.35 -18.60 -31.76
C ALA A 174 -1.46 -18.81 -30.23
N ASP A 175 -2.63 -18.93 -29.56
CA ASP A 175 -4.03 -19.34 -29.85
C ASP A 175 -4.39 -20.72 -29.24
N ALA A 176 -5.68 -20.94 -28.98
CA ALA A 176 -6.33 -22.09 -28.32
C ALA A 176 -6.06 -22.30 -26.81
N GLU A 177 -6.99 -21.78 -25.99
CA GLU A 177 -7.31 -22.33 -24.66
C GLU A 177 -8.12 -23.66 -24.83
N PRO A 178 -8.18 -24.55 -23.82
CA PRO A 178 -9.27 -24.40 -22.85
C PRO A 178 -8.93 -24.74 -21.39
N LEU A 179 -9.60 -24.05 -20.47
CA LEU A 179 -9.63 -24.38 -19.04
C LEU A 179 -10.54 -25.60 -18.78
N GLU A 180 -10.03 -26.64 -18.11
CA GLU A 180 -10.89 -27.68 -17.53
C GLU A 180 -11.43 -27.26 -16.15
N LEU A 181 -12.74 -27.41 -15.97
CA LEU A 181 -13.48 -27.02 -14.77
C LEU A 181 -14.19 -28.26 -14.21
N GLU A 182 -13.57 -28.94 -13.25
CA GLU A 182 -14.24 -30.06 -12.56
C GLU A 182 -15.45 -29.58 -11.75
N GLY A 183 -16.56 -30.32 -11.90
CA GLY A 183 -17.82 -30.08 -11.20
C GLY A 183 -17.92 -30.86 -9.87
N PRO A 184 -18.94 -30.56 -9.05
CA PRO A 184 -19.01 -31.07 -7.68
C PRO A 184 -19.47 -32.53 -7.58
N GLY A 185 -18.79 -33.32 -6.74
CA GLY A 185 -19.28 -34.61 -6.24
C GLY A 185 -20.31 -34.47 -5.11
N THR A 186 -21.23 -35.42 -5.00
CA THR A 186 -22.40 -35.33 -4.10
C THR A 186 -22.48 -36.46 -3.05
N GLY A 187 -22.66 -36.08 -1.79
CA GLY A 187 -23.15 -36.97 -0.70
C GLY A 187 -22.10 -37.89 -0.05
N PRO A 188 -22.47 -38.65 1.01
CA PRO A 188 -23.84 -38.89 1.50
C PRO A 188 -24.16 -38.31 2.90
N GLU A 189 -25.42 -38.49 3.32
CA GLU A 189 -25.93 -38.21 4.67
C GLU A 189 -25.32 -39.11 5.78
N GLN A 190 -25.23 -38.54 6.99
CA GLN A 190 -25.55 -39.26 8.24
C GLN A 190 -26.47 -38.39 9.11
N LYS A 191 -27.15 -39.03 10.07
CA LYS A 191 -28.43 -38.58 10.63
C LYS A 191 -28.52 -38.94 12.12
N GLU A 192 -29.39 -38.23 12.84
CA GLU A 192 -29.77 -38.45 14.25
C GLU A 192 -28.67 -38.07 15.28
N GLN A 193 -28.95 -37.62 16.50
CA GLN A 193 -30.23 -37.44 17.21
C GLN A 193 -30.16 -36.21 18.15
N PRO A 194 -31.24 -35.44 18.40
CA PRO A 194 -31.23 -34.31 19.32
C PRO A 194 -31.48 -34.70 20.79
N THR A 195 -30.68 -34.18 21.72
CA THR A 195 -30.94 -34.29 23.17
C THR A 195 -31.30 -32.92 23.72
N GLY A 196 -32.58 -32.73 24.10
CA GLY A 196 -33.04 -31.49 24.72
C GLY A 196 -33.10 -31.60 26.25
N GLN A 197 -32.83 -30.50 26.95
CA GLN A 197 -33.26 -30.31 28.33
C GLN A 197 -33.83 -28.90 28.52
N LYS A 198 -35.08 -28.84 28.99
CA LYS A 198 -35.68 -27.62 29.53
C LYS A 198 -35.14 -27.42 30.95
N GLN A 199 -34.65 -26.22 31.26
CA GLN A 199 -34.69 -25.71 32.63
C GLN A 199 -35.55 -24.46 32.66
N THR A 200 -36.84 -24.66 32.93
CA THR A 200 -37.77 -23.58 33.27
C THR A 200 -37.54 -23.20 34.72
N LEU A 201 -36.74 -22.15 34.97
CA LEU A 201 -36.67 -21.50 36.27
C LEU A 201 -37.97 -20.75 36.54
N LYS A 202 -38.91 -21.43 37.21
CA LYS A 202 -39.82 -20.76 38.13
C LYS A 202 -39.05 -20.47 39.41
N ASN A 203 -39.17 -19.25 39.91
CA ASN A 203 -39.18 -18.97 41.34
C ASN A 203 -40.43 -18.15 41.61
N ASP A 204 -41.18 -18.55 42.62
CA ASP A 204 -42.40 -17.87 43.06
C ASP A 204 -42.09 -16.72 44.03
N GLU A 205 -43.13 -16.03 44.49
CA GLU A 205 -43.09 -14.83 45.33
C GLU A 205 -42.51 -15.07 46.74
N LEU A 206 -41.56 -14.23 47.16
CA LEU A 206 -41.68 -13.40 48.39
C LEU A 206 -40.63 -12.27 48.45
#